data_AF-A0A9P1FWA7-F1
#
_entry.id   AF-A0A9P1FWA7-F1
#
_cell.length_a   1.000
_cell.length_b   1.000
_cell.length_c   1.000
_cell.angle_alpha   90.00
_cell.angle_beta   90.00
_cell.angle_gamma   90.00
#
_symmetry.space_group_name_H-M   'P 1'
#
loop_
_entity.id
_entity.type
_entity.pdbx_description
1 polymer ?
#
loop_
_entity_poly.entity_id
_entity_poly.type
_entity_poly.pdbx_seq_one_letter_code
_entity_poly.pdbx_strand_id
1 'polypeptide(L)'
;MAMKICVEFMSGNVCTMEVWPEMKIRELKEKLKASHRFEDDATRRLTAVELFLGGRKLHDWFDVERAVSVTTENVQVVFSLDPPVECVCKSAPGCEDRILFDVRIPEGTTRIEATAFRNCRHLVRVATHESLLEIGDVAFENCSALLAMNVPESVRKIGWGACKGCSSLTDLKLPKLTEMGHEAFAGCSSLTSLAIPESLTEIRTYAFYNCRSLRNLTLPESLTEIQAAAFSGCTSLRSLRIPNSVTKIGSEAFRGCRSSTSLAIPGSVTEIGYCAFEGCSALERLTLPNSTKIGRGAFDGCRSAIKLQLQFSPAGCDFCCMFLLKWERL
;
A
#
# COMPACT_ATOMS: atom_id res chain seq x y z
N MET A 1 -42.50 -4.02 -22.77
CA MET A 1 -41.72 -3.32 -23.82
C MET A 1 -40.24 -3.60 -23.58
N ALA A 2 -39.40 -3.64 -24.63
CA ALA A 2 -37.95 -3.78 -24.44
C ALA A 2 -37.38 -2.49 -23.85
N MET A 3 -36.63 -2.60 -22.74
CA MET A 3 -35.92 -1.47 -22.14
C MET A 3 -34.51 -1.42 -22.71
N LYS A 4 -34.04 -0.24 -23.10
CA LYS A 4 -32.64 -0.02 -23.45
C LYS A 4 -31.89 0.42 -22.21
N ILE A 5 -30.96 -0.41 -21.75
CA ILE A 5 -30.03 -0.04 -20.68
C ILE A 5 -28.68 0.31 -21.29
N CYS A 6 -28.09 1.39 -20.80
CA CYS A 6 -26.69 1.71 -21.06
C CYS A 6 -25.85 1.04 -19.97
N VAL A 7 -25.09 0.05 -20.37
CA VAL A 7 -24.10 -0.61 -19.52
C VAL A 7 -22.80 0.14 -19.73
N GLU A 8 -22.45 0.98 -18.76
CA GLU A 8 -21.14 1.60 -18.68
C GLU A 8 -20.17 0.60 -18.05
N PHE A 9 -19.25 0.11 -18.87
CA PHE A 9 -18.15 -0.70 -18.40
C PHE A 9 -17.11 0.22 -17.76
N MET A 10 -16.47 -0.24 -16.68
CA MET A 10 -15.43 0.54 -15.97
C MET A 10 -14.21 0.89 -16.84
N SER A 11 -14.10 0.33 -18.05
CA SER A 11 -13.18 0.75 -19.12
C SER A 11 -13.56 2.09 -19.78
N GLY A 12 -14.67 2.71 -19.37
CA GLY A 12 -15.27 3.88 -20.01
C GLY A 12 -16.05 3.56 -21.30
N ASN A 13 -16.03 2.31 -21.74
CA ASN A 13 -16.85 1.87 -22.86
C ASN A 13 -18.30 1.77 -22.40
N VAL A 14 -19.22 2.27 -23.23
CA VAL A 14 -20.66 2.14 -22.99
C VAL A 14 -21.22 1.21 -24.06
N CYS A 15 -21.99 0.21 -23.66
CA CYS A 15 -22.80 -0.59 -24.58
C CYS A 15 -24.27 -0.43 -24.23
N THR A 16 -25.07 -0.12 -25.24
CA THR A 16 -26.52 -0.11 -25.11
C THR A 16 -27.06 -1.47 -25.47
N MET A 17 -27.81 -2.09 -24.57
CA MET A 17 -28.45 -3.38 -24.84
C MET A 17 -29.93 -3.36 -24.48
N GLU A 18 -30.68 -4.17 -25.21
CA GLU A 18 -32.11 -4.35 -24.97
C GLU A 18 -32.35 -5.52 -24.01
N VAL A 19 -33.03 -5.19 -22.92
CA VAL A 19 -33.39 -6.08 -21.82
C VAL A 19 -34.90 -6.12 -21.68
N TRP A 20 -35.43 -7.29 -21.36
CA TRP A 20 -36.88 -7.52 -21.24
C TRP A 20 -37.24 -7.79 -19.79
N PRO A 21 -38.47 -7.42 -19.35
CA PRO A 21 -38.89 -7.63 -17.97
C PRO A 21 -38.85 -9.08 -17.47
N GLU A 22 -38.93 -10.02 -18.41
CA GLU A 22 -38.96 -11.45 -18.09
C GLU A 22 -37.63 -12.15 -18.40
N MET A 23 -36.60 -11.37 -18.77
CA MET A 23 -35.28 -11.88 -19.14
C MET A 23 -34.56 -12.42 -17.92
N LYS A 24 -34.25 -13.73 -17.94
CA LYS A 24 -33.52 -14.37 -16.84
C LYS A 24 -32.05 -13.93 -16.83
N ILE A 25 -31.40 -13.91 -15.67
CA ILE A 25 -29.96 -13.58 -15.53
C ILE A 25 -29.09 -14.41 -16.49
N ARG A 26 -29.47 -15.66 -16.76
CA ARG A 26 -28.79 -16.54 -17.73
C ARG A 26 -28.88 -16.00 -19.17
N GLU A 27 -30.01 -15.43 -19.57
CA GLU A 27 -30.20 -14.83 -20.90
C GLU A 27 -29.46 -13.50 -21.03
N LEU A 28 -29.40 -12.70 -19.95
CA LEU A 28 -28.56 -11.50 -19.91
C LEU A 28 -27.08 -11.85 -20.06
N LYS A 29 -26.61 -12.92 -19.40
CA LYS A 29 -25.24 -13.46 -19.58
C LYS A 29 -24.98 -13.90 -21.02
N GLU A 30 -25.93 -14.59 -21.67
CA GLU A 30 -25.80 -14.99 -23.07
C GLU A 30 -25.78 -13.78 -24.02
N LYS A 31 -26.59 -12.73 -23.77
CA LYS A 31 -26.53 -11.49 -24.54
C LYS A 31 -25.22 -10.72 -24.36
N LEU A 32 -24.68 -10.67 -23.13
CA LEU A 32 -23.36 -10.08 -22.86
C LEU A 32 -22.25 -10.83 -23.61
N LYS A 33 -22.28 -12.17 -23.62
CA LYS A 33 -21.35 -13.02 -24.38
C LYS A 33 -21.50 -12.84 -25.89
N ALA A 34 -22.73 -12.75 -26.41
CA ALA A 34 -23.02 -12.61 -27.84
C ALA A 34 -22.59 -11.25 -28.43
N SER A 35 -22.31 -10.24 -27.59
CA SER A 35 -21.85 -8.92 -28.03
C SER A 35 -20.39 -8.87 -28.55
N HIS A 36 -19.74 -10.02 -28.74
CA HIS A 36 -18.42 -10.18 -29.38
C HIS A 36 -17.25 -9.42 -28.71
N ARG A 37 -17.28 -9.24 -27.39
CA ARG A 37 -16.13 -8.73 -26.61
C ARG A 37 -15.69 -9.61 -25.44
N PHE A 38 -16.29 -10.79 -25.26
CA PHE A 38 -16.01 -11.70 -24.16
C PHE A 38 -15.98 -13.15 -24.66
N GLU A 39 -14.80 -13.65 -25.03
CA GLU A 39 -14.54 -15.09 -25.19
C GLU A 39 -13.66 -15.58 -24.04
N ASP A 40 -14.23 -15.86 -22.86
CA ASP A 40 -13.56 -16.72 -21.88
C ASP A 40 -14.46 -17.30 -20.76
N ASP A 41 -14.01 -18.41 -20.20
CA ASP A 41 -14.57 -19.31 -19.18
C ASP A 41 -14.86 -18.64 -17.82
N ALA A 42 -14.35 -17.42 -17.58
CA ALA A 42 -14.69 -16.59 -16.42
C ALA A 42 -16.18 -16.20 -16.39
N THR A 43 -16.78 -15.98 -17.56
CA THR A 43 -18.22 -15.73 -17.72
C THR A 43 -19.08 -16.95 -17.36
N ARG A 44 -18.49 -18.16 -17.34
CA ARG A 44 -19.15 -19.40 -16.85
C ARG A 44 -19.13 -19.51 -15.32
N ARG A 45 -18.24 -18.78 -14.64
CA ARG A 45 -18.05 -18.78 -13.18
C ARG A 45 -18.65 -17.57 -12.46
N LEU A 46 -19.24 -16.62 -13.19
CA LEU A 46 -20.07 -15.56 -12.62
C LEU A 46 -21.24 -16.19 -11.84
N THR A 47 -21.22 -16.09 -10.52
CA THR A 47 -22.31 -16.58 -9.66
C THR A 47 -23.44 -15.55 -9.56
N ALA A 48 -23.10 -14.26 -9.49
CA ALA A 48 -24.07 -13.16 -9.45
C ALA A 48 -23.66 -11.97 -10.32
N VAL A 49 -24.66 -11.26 -10.85
CA VAL A 49 -24.53 -9.94 -11.47
C VAL A 49 -25.38 -9.00 -10.64
N GLU A 50 -24.77 -7.98 -10.04
CA GLU A 50 -25.47 -7.02 -9.21
C GLU A 50 -25.64 -5.71 -9.98
N LEU A 51 -26.88 -5.23 -10.08
CA LEU A 51 -27.22 -3.98 -10.75
C LEU A 51 -27.32 -2.87 -9.70
N PHE A 52 -26.71 -1.73 -9.98
CA PHE A 52 -26.77 -0.56 -9.12
C PHE A 52 -27.27 0.67 -9.88
N LEU A 53 -28.09 1.49 -9.23
CA LEU A 53 -28.50 2.81 -9.70
C LEU A 53 -28.36 3.84 -8.57
N GLY A 54 -27.63 4.93 -8.81
CA GLY A 54 -27.38 5.96 -7.79
C GLY A 54 -26.73 5.42 -6.51
N GLY A 55 -25.93 4.35 -6.62
CA GLY A 55 -25.28 3.67 -5.48
C GLY A 55 -26.18 2.70 -4.69
N ARG A 56 -27.45 2.51 -5.09
CA ARG A 56 -28.36 1.52 -4.49
C ARG A 56 -28.35 0.22 -5.29
N LYS A 57 -28.21 -0.90 -4.59
CA LYS A 57 -28.35 -2.25 -5.16
C LYS A 57 -29.81 -2.49 -5.53
N LEU A 58 -30.06 -2.92 -6.76
CA LEU A 58 -31.37 -3.32 -7.23
C LEU A 58 -31.55 -4.81 -6.95
N HIS A 59 -32.65 -5.18 -6.29
CA HIS A 59 -32.87 -6.54 -5.80
C HIS A 59 -33.67 -7.39 -6.80
N ASP A 60 -34.48 -6.76 -7.64
CA ASP A 60 -35.24 -7.41 -8.70
C ASP A 60 -35.45 -6.50 -9.93
N TRP A 61 -36.08 -7.04 -10.96
CA TRP A 61 -36.39 -6.28 -12.19
C TRP A 61 -37.46 -5.21 -11.96
N PHE A 62 -38.30 -5.35 -10.94
CA PHE A 62 -39.33 -4.39 -10.58
C PHE A 62 -38.70 -3.07 -10.08
N ASP A 63 -37.58 -3.16 -9.35
CA ASP A 63 -36.75 -2.03 -8.96
C ASP A 63 -36.10 -1.33 -10.17
N VAL A 64 -35.67 -2.09 -11.19
CA VAL A 64 -35.12 -1.55 -12.45
C VAL A 64 -36.19 -0.77 -13.21
N GLU A 65 -37.42 -1.29 -13.32
CA GLU A 65 -38.52 -0.68 -14.05
C GLU A 65 -38.97 0.66 -13.44
N ARG A 66 -39.05 0.73 -12.09
CA ARG A 66 -39.35 1.97 -11.35
C ARG A 66 -38.24 3.01 -11.44
N ALA A 67 -36.99 2.58 -11.62
CA ALA A 67 -35.86 3.49 -11.55
C ALA A 67 -35.47 4.04 -12.93
N VAL A 68 -35.60 3.24 -13.99
CA VAL A 68 -35.43 3.64 -15.40
C VAL A 68 -36.58 4.54 -15.89
N SER A 69 -37.77 4.45 -15.29
CA SER A 69 -38.88 5.37 -15.59
C SER A 69 -38.76 6.74 -14.91
N VAL A 70 -37.80 6.93 -14.01
CA VAL A 70 -37.71 8.11 -13.13
C VAL A 70 -36.37 8.85 -13.22
N THR A 71 -35.26 8.23 -13.64
CA THR A 71 -33.93 8.88 -13.60
C THR A 71 -33.15 8.82 -14.92
N THR A 72 -32.24 9.78 -15.12
CA THR A 72 -31.27 9.86 -16.23
C THR A 72 -29.90 9.28 -15.85
N GLU A 73 -29.81 8.47 -14.79
CA GLU A 73 -28.53 7.99 -14.23
C GLU A 73 -28.08 6.66 -14.86
N ASN A 74 -26.77 6.48 -15.03
CA ASN A 74 -26.17 5.28 -15.62
C ASN A 74 -26.27 4.08 -14.65
N VAL A 75 -26.61 2.90 -15.19
CA VAL A 75 -26.69 1.64 -14.43
C VAL A 75 -25.29 1.03 -14.34
N GLN A 76 -24.76 0.88 -13.13
CA GLN A 76 -23.46 0.24 -12.88
C GLN A 76 -23.64 -1.27 -12.68
N VAL A 77 -22.78 -2.07 -13.32
CA VAL A 77 -22.79 -3.53 -13.24
C VAL A 77 -21.57 -4.00 -12.46
N VAL A 78 -21.79 -4.66 -11.33
CA VAL A 78 -20.73 -5.19 -10.45
C VAL A 78 -20.76 -6.72 -10.49
N PHE A 79 -19.59 -7.33 -10.68
CA PHE A 79 -19.42 -8.79 -10.69
C PHE A 79 -18.94 -9.28 -9.32
N SER A 80 -19.66 -10.24 -8.72
CA SER A 80 -19.28 -10.90 -7.46
C SER A 80 -18.84 -12.35 -7.74
N LEU A 81 -17.76 -12.78 -7.07
CA LEU A 81 -17.23 -14.15 -7.11
C LEU A 81 -17.33 -14.76 -5.70
N ASP A 82 -17.76 -16.02 -5.59
CA ASP A 82 -17.87 -16.74 -4.31
C ASP A 82 -17.73 -18.27 -4.54
N PRO A 83 -16.99 -19.09 -3.73
CA PRO A 83 -15.91 -18.80 -2.75
C PRO A 83 -14.57 -19.57 -3.05
N PRO A 84 -13.46 -19.41 -2.28
CA PRO A 84 -12.81 -18.20 -1.77
C PRO A 84 -12.07 -17.45 -2.90
N VAL A 85 -11.60 -16.22 -2.65
CA VAL A 85 -10.82 -15.46 -3.65
C VAL A 85 -9.41 -16.01 -3.77
N GLU A 86 -9.29 -17.15 -4.45
CA GLU A 86 -8.05 -17.65 -5.02
C GLU A 86 -7.89 -17.06 -6.43
N CYS A 87 -7.30 -15.87 -6.61
CA CYS A 87 -6.61 -15.62 -7.89
C CYS A 87 -5.25 -16.27 -7.84
N VAL A 88 -5.28 -17.59 -8.04
CA VAL A 88 -4.12 -18.37 -8.38
C VAL A 88 -3.77 -18.06 -9.82
N CYS A 89 -2.90 -17.07 -10.04
CA CYS A 89 -2.11 -16.99 -11.27
C CYS A 89 -1.10 -18.17 -11.29
N LYS A 90 -1.58 -19.41 -11.37
CA LYS A 90 -0.72 -20.55 -11.70
C LYS A 90 -0.44 -20.47 -13.18
N SER A 91 0.80 -20.13 -13.47
CA SER A 91 1.52 -20.41 -14.70
C SER A 91 1.22 -21.84 -15.19
N ALA A 92 0.19 -21.99 -16.01
CA ALA A 92 0.03 -23.10 -16.93
C ALA A 92 0.50 -22.61 -18.31
N PRO A 93 1.26 -23.40 -19.08
CA PRO A 93 1.64 -23.02 -20.43
C PRO A 93 0.36 -22.94 -21.28
N GLY A 94 0.04 -21.75 -21.80
CA GLY A 94 -1.16 -21.50 -22.62
C GLY A 94 -2.17 -20.50 -22.05
N CYS A 95 -1.89 -19.82 -20.93
CA CYS A 95 -2.76 -18.77 -20.36
C CYS A 95 -2.15 -17.39 -20.61
N GLU A 96 -2.28 -16.88 -21.83
CA GLU A 96 -1.99 -15.48 -22.15
C GLU A 96 -3.22 -14.62 -21.79
N ASP A 97 -3.01 -13.68 -20.86
CA ASP A 97 -3.74 -12.43 -20.63
C ASP A 97 -5.21 -12.47 -20.16
N ARG A 98 -5.42 -12.83 -18.89
CA ARG A 98 -6.61 -12.39 -18.11
C ARG A 98 -6.26 -11.16 -17.28
N ILE A 99 -6.89 -10.03 -17.62
CA ILE A 99 -6.61 -8.71 -17.04
C ILE A 99 -7.68 -8.35 -15.98
N LEU A 100 -7.30 -8.34 -14.71
CA LEU A 100 -8.16 -7.86 -13.60
C LEU A 100 -7.93 -6.37 -13.40
N PHE A 101 -8.99 -5.55 -13.50
CA PHE A 101 -8.91 -4.09 -13.36
C PHE A 101 -9.42 -3.56 -12.02
N ASP A 102 -10.53 -4.07 -11.49
CA ASP A 102 -11.11 -3.60 -10.22
C ASP A 102 -11.72 -4.76 -9.45
N VAL A 103 -11.65 -4.71 -8.12
CA VAL A 103 -12.17 -5.75 -7.22
C VAL A 103 -12.99 -5.12 -6.11
N ARG A 104 -14.14 -5.71 -5.80
CA ARG A 104 -14.93 -5.43 -4.59
C ARG A 104 -14.91 -6.64 -3.67
N ILE A 105 -14.43 -6.46 -2.45
CA ILE A 105 -14.46 -7.48 -1.41
C ILE A 105 -15.88 -7.53 -0.83
N PRO A 106 -16.57 -8.68 -0.85
CA PRO A 106 -17.95 -8.81 -0.37
C PRO A 106 -18.10 -8.48 1.12
N GLU A 107 -19.25 -7.92 1.49
CA GLU A 107 -19.65 -7.79 2.89
C GLU A 107 -19.65 -9.16 3.59
N GLY A 108 -19.20 -9.19 4.85
CA GLY A 108 -19.01 -10.41 5.61
C GLY A 108 -17.66 -11.09 5.38
N THR A 109 -16.89 -10.66 4.37
CA THR A 109 -15.50 -11.12 4.21
C THR A 109 -14.66 -10.54 5.34
N THR A 110 -14.11 -11.42 6.17
CA THR A 110 -13.28 -11.05 7.33
C THR A 110 -11.78 -11.10 7.04
N ARG A 111 -11.37 -11.82 6.00
CA ARG A 111 -9.96 -11.98 5.62
C ARG A 111 -9.82 -12.01 4.10
N ILE A 112 -8.82 -11.30 3.58
CA ILE A 112 -8.28 -11.55 2.25
C ILE A 112 -7.17 -12.57 2.41
N GLU A 113 -7.30 -13.71 1.73
CA GLU A 113 -6.34 -14.81 1.88
C GLU A 113 -4.96 -14.47 1.33
N ALA A 114 -3.97 -15.23 1.78
CA ALA A 114 -2.61 -15.09 1.29
C ALA A 114 -2.58 -15.29 -0.24
N THR A 115 -1.81 -14.47 -0.94
CA THR A 115 -1.66 -14.48 -2.41
C THR A 115 -2.93 -14.21 -3.24
N ALA A 116 -4.04 -13.79 -2.62
CA ALA A 116 -5.36 -13.70 -3.26
C ALA A 116 -5.39 -12.92 -4.59
N PHE A 117 -4.58 -11.89 -4.76
CA PHE A 117 -4.45 -11.04 -5.96
C PHE A 117 -2.99 -10.86 -6.39
N ARG A 118 -2.12 -11.81 -6.04
CA ARG A 118 -0.70 -11.73 -6.37
C ARG A 118 -0.52 -11.62 -7.90
N ASN A 119 0.38 -10.74 -8.34
CA ASN A 119 0.69 -10.43 -9.73
C ASN A 119 -0.51 -9.94 -10.57
N CYS A 120 -1.59 -9.47 -9.96
CA CYS A 120 -2.66 -8.79 -10.69
C CYS A 120 -2.20 -7.38 -11.12
N ARG A 121 -1.30 -7.32 -12.11
CA ARG A 121 -0.55 -6.11 -12.51
C ARG A 121 -1.41 -4.98 -13.06
N HIS A 122 -2.62 -5.31 -13.51
CA HIS A 122 -3.59 -4.36 -14.05
C HIS A 122 -4.66 -3.97 -13.05
N LEU A 123 -4.65 -4.53 -11.82
CA LEU A 123 -5.61 -4.22 -10.79
C LEU A 123 -5.39 -2.78 -10.34
N VAL A 124 -6.36 -1.92 -10.60
CA VAL A 124 -6.34 -0.47 -10.38
C VAL A 124 -6.95 -0.11 -9.03
N ARG A 125 -8.07 -0.74 -8.63
CA ARG A 125 -8.74 -0.44 -7.37
C ARG A 125 -9.24 -1.67 -6.64
N VAL A 126 -9.18 -1.58 -5.31
CA VAL A 126 -9.77 -2.57 -4.40
C VAL A 126 -10.71 -1.84 -3.45
N ALA A 127 -12.00 -2.14 -3.55
CA ALA A 127 -13.03 -1.67 -2.64
C ALA A 127 -13.24 -2.72 -1.54
N THR A 128 -12.95 -2.38 -0.30
CA THR A 128 -13.13 -3.23 0.87
C THR A 128 -14.42 -2.90 1.62
N HIS A 129 -14.83 -3.79 2.53
CA HIS A 129 -15.95 -3.58 3.44
C HIS A 129 -15.46 -3.53 4.90
N GLU A 130 -16.20 -2.87 5.80
CA GLU A 130 -15.88 -2.75 7.23
C GLU A 130 -15.84 -4.09 7.99
N SER A 131 -16.27 -5.19 7.37
CA SER A 131 -16.12 -6.53 7.94
C SER A 131 -14.68 -7.06 7.85
N LEU A 132 -13.81 -6.46 7.03
CA LEU A 132 -12.46 -6.95 6.77
C LEU A 132 -11.55 -6.71 7.97
N LEU A 133 -11.00 -7.77 8.54
CA LEU A 133 -10.12 -7.73 9.72
C LEU A 133 -8.65 -7.96 9.36
N GLU A 134 -8.36 -8.67 8.28
CA GLU A 134 -7.00 -9.10 7.93
C GLU A 134 -6.75 -9.10 6.43
N ILE A 135 -5.58 -8.58 6.04
CA ILE A 135 -5.02 -8.74 4.70
C ILE A 135 -3.88 -9.75 4.79
N GLY A 136 -4.03 -10.87 4.09
CA GLY A 136 -3.08 -11.99 4.12
C GLY A 136 -1.74 -11.68 3.46
N ASP A 137 -0.79 -12.58 3.67
CA ASP A 137 0.56 -12.46 3.14
C ASP A 137 0.55 -12.41 1.61
N VAL A 138 1.28 -11.47 1.03
CA VAL A 138 1.48 -11.36 -0.42
C VAL A 138 0.15 -11.18 -1.18
N ALA A 139 -0.93 -10.77 -0.50
CA ALA A 139 -2.27 -10.71 -1.07
C ALA A 139 -2.35 -9.84 -2.34
N PHE A 140 -1.60 -8.74 -2.40
CA PHE A 140 -1.53 -7.80 -3.53
C PHE A 140 -0.09 -7.60 -4.01
N GLU A 141 0.80 -8.59 -3.82
CA GLU A 141 2.18 -8.42 -4.31
C GLU A 141 2.18 -8.25 -5.83
N ASN A 142 2.95 -7.31 -6.34
CA ASN A 142 3.08 -6.95 -7.75
C ASN A 142 1.76 -6.53 -8.42
N CYS A 143 0.79 -6.00 -7.67
CA CYS A 143 -0.33 -5.25 -8.23
C CYS A 143 0.14 -3.85 -8.69
N SER A 144 0.97 -3.81 -9.72
CA SER A 144 1.69 -2.60 -10.14
C SER A 144 0.80 -1.43 -10.56
N ALA A 145 -0.42 -1.67 -11.04
CA ALA A 145 -1.38 -0.64 -11.41
C ALA A 145 -2.29 -0.19 -10.24
N LEU A 146 -2.17 -0.77 -9.04
CA LEU A 146 -3.07 -0.48 -7.93
C LEU A 146 -2.86 0.96 -7.48
N LEU A 147 -3.82 1.82 -7.81
CA LEU A 147 -3.76 3.26 -7.54
C LEU A 147 -4.21 3.58 -6.12
N ALA A 148 -5.27 2.92 -5.69
CA ALA A 148 -5.91 3.15 -4.40
C ALA A 148 -6.50 1.85 -3.85
N MET A 149 -6.26 1.63 -2.55
CA MET A 149 -6.91 0.60 -1.76
C MET A 149 -7.42 1.28 -0.49
N ASN A 150 -8.74 1.25 -0.28
CA ASN A 150 -9.29 1.67 1.00
C ASN A 150 -8.99 0.54 2.01
N VAL A 151 -8.34 0.85 3.12
CA VAL A 151 -8.14 -0.12 4.21
C VAL A 151 -9.11 0.29 5.32
N PRO A 152 -10.13 -0.52 5.64
CA PRO A 152 -11.14 -0.14 6.60
C PRO A 152 -10.57 -0.12 8.02
N GLU A 153 -11.19 0.68 8.91
CA GLU A 153 -10.73 0.89 10.30
C GLU A 153 -10.80 -0.39 11.14
N SER A 154 -11.52 -1.40 10.68
CA SER A 154 -11.62 -2.73 11.28
C SER A 154 -10.41 -3.64 11.02
N VAL A 155 -9.55 -3.33 10.04
CA VAL A 155 -8.34 -4.12 9.78
C VAL A 155 -7.39 -3.99 10.97
N ARG A 156 -6.93 -5.14 11.46
CA ARG A 156 -5.98 -5.26 12.57
C ARG A 156 -4.62 -5.75 12.09
N LYS A 157 -4.59 -6.55 11.02
CA LYS A 157 -3.38 -7.22 10.55
C LYS A 157 -3.17 -7.05 9.05
N ILE A 158 -1.94 -6.69 8.69
CA ILE A 158 -1.44 -6.69 7.31
C ILE A 158 -0.26 -7.65 7.23
N GLY A 159 -0.36 -8.66 6.37
CA GLY A 159 0.61 -9.74 6.23
C GLY A 159 1.95 -9.34 5.61
N TRP A 160 2.87 -10.31 5.59
CA TRP A 160 4.17 -10.21 4.94
C TRP A 160 4.00 -9.90 3.44
N GLY A 161 4.67 -8.87 2.95
CA GLY A 161 4.64 -8.52 1.53
C GLY A 161 3.25 -8.20 0.97
N ALA A 162 2.25 -7.92 1.81
CA ALA A 162 0.84 -7.83 1.41
C ALA A 162 0.59 -6.89 0.23
N CYS A 163 1.27 -5.76 0.14
CA CYS A 163 1.19 -4.79 -0.95
C CYS A 163 2.57 -4.52 -1.58
N LYS A 164 3.50 -5.48 -1.49
CA LYS A 164 4.84 -5.34 -2.08
C LYS A 164 4.73 -5.15 -3.59
N GLY A 165 5.45 -4.19 -4.17
CA GLY A 165 5.46 -3.92 -5.61
C GLY A 165 4.18 -3.26 -6.14
N CYS A 166 3.30 -2.74 -5.27
CA CYS A 166 2.19 -1.88 -5.66
C CYS A 166 2.70 -0.48 -6.10
N SER A 167 3.42 -0.44 -7.22
CA SER A 167 4.21 0.73 -7.64
C SER A 167 3.40 1.99 -7.92
N SER A 168 2.10 1.87 -8.21
CA SER A 168 1.20 2.99 -8.48
C SER A 168 0.38 3.44 -7.27
N LEU A 169 0.54 2.81 -6.11
CA LEU A 169 -0.23 3.15 -4.91
C LEU A 169 0.19 4.53 -4.41
N THR A 170 -0.73 5.49 -4.39
CA THR A 170 -0.45 6.91 -4.10
C THR A 170 -0.96 7.33 -2.73
N ASP A 171 -2.17 6.89 -2.38
CA ASP A 171 -2.84 7.17 -1.12
C ASP A 171 -2.98 5.89 -0.30
N LEU A 172 -2.38 5.87 0.89
CA LEU A 172 -2.49 4.78 1.85
C LEU A 172 -2.76 5.37 3.24
N LYS A 173 -3.92 5.05 3.79
CA LYS A 173 -4.25 5.34 5.19
C LYS A 173 -4.22 4.01 5.94
N LEU A 174 -3.32 3.93 6.92
CA LEU A 174 -3.19 2.76 7.77
C LEU A 174 -4.12 2.91 8.98
N PRO A 175 -5.01 1.93 9.24
CA PRO A 175 -5.86 1.95 10.43
C PRO A 175 -5.03 1.59 11.67
N LYS A 176 -5.69 1.45 12.82
CA LYS A 176 -5.05 0.90 14.03
C LYS A 176 -4.69 -0.57 13.84
N LEU A 177 -3.43 -0.84 13.51
CA LEU A 177 -2.88 -2.16 13.31
C LEU A 177 -2.29 -2.72 14.61
N THR A 178 -2.59 -3.99 14.91
CA THR A 178 -1.87 -4.77 15.91
C THR A 178 -0.62 -5.40 15.32
N GLU A 179 -0.60 -5.63 14.01
CA GLU A 179 0.51 -6.28 13.32
C GLU A 179 0.64 -5.79 11.86
N MET A 180 1.87 -5.51 11.45
CA MET A 180 2.26 -5.24 10.05
C MET A 180 3.45 -6.13 9.70
N GLY A 181 3.36 -6.97 8.67
CA GLY A 181 4.42 -7.90 8.26
C GLY A 181 5.65 -7.23 7.65
N HIS A 182 6.74 -8.00 7.51
CA HIS A 182 7.93 -7.53 6.79
C HIS A 182 7.58 -7.27 5.32
N GLU A 183 8.29 -6.34 4.66
CA GLU A 183 8.08 -6.00 3.25
C GLU A 183 6.65 -5.55 2.87
N ALA A 184 5.75 -5.29 3.83
CA ALA A 184 4.31 -5.10 3.58
C ALA A 184 3.99 -4.09 2.47
N PHE A 185 4.76 -3.01 2.36
CA PHE A 185 4.62 -1.97 1.34
C PHE A 185 5.93 -1.72 0.57
N ALA A 186 6.84 -2.70 0.54
CA ALA A 186 8.10 -2.59 -0.19
C ALA A 186 7.82 -2.33 -1.68
N GLY A 187 8.42 -1.30 -2.27
CA GLY A 187 8.28 -0.96 -3.68
C GLY A 187 7.00 -0.21 -4.04
N CYS A 188 6.26 0.34 -3.06
CA CYS A 188 5.18 1.30 -3.31
C CYS A 188 5.76 2.66 -3.77
N SER A 189 6.34 2.68 -4.96
CA SER A 189 7.21 3.77 -5.44
C SER A 189 6.48 5.10 -5.66
N SER A 190 5.16 5.11 -5.79
CA SER A 190 4.33 6.31 -5.96
C SER A 190 3.74 6.84 -4.66
N LEU A 191 3.93 6.15 -3.53
CA LEU A 191 3.41 6.59 -2.23
C LEU A 191 4.08 7.90 -1.83
N THR A 192 3.30 8.98 -1.62
CA THR A 192 3.86 10.32 -1.38
C THR A 192 3.86 10.74 0.09
N SER A 193 2.87 10.28 0.84
CA SER A 193 2.67 10.60 2.25
C SER A 193 2.27 9.34 3.02
N LEU A 194 2.78 9.20 4.24
CA LEU A 194 2.51 8.07 5.09
C LEU A 194 2.49 8.51 6.56
N ALA A 195 1.43 8.15 7.27
CA ALA A 195 1.36 8.23 8.71
C ALA A 195 1.35 6.80 9.27
N ILE A 196 2.38 6.45 10.04
CA ILE A 196 2.42 5.19 10.75
C ILE A 196 1.49 5.30 11.99
N PRO A 197 0.56 4.37 12.20
CA PRO A 197 -0.43 4.46 13.27
C PRO A 197 0.22 4.31 14.66
N GLU A 198 -0.32 5.03 15.66
CA GLU A 198 0.12 4.99 17.07
C GLU A 198 0.08 3.60 17.73
N SER A 199 -0.61 2.64 17.13
CA SER A 199 -0.68 1.26 17.63
C SER A 199 0.56 0.43 17.31
N LEU A 200 1.44 0.89 16.41
CA LEU A 200 2.64 0.15 16.03
C LEU A 200 3.87 0.61 16.81
N THR A 201 4.47 -0.34 17.53
CA THR A 201 5.71 -0.13 18.29
C THR A 201 6.96 -0.37 17.45
N GLU A 202 6.85 -1.05 16.31
CA GLU A 202 7.99 -1.41 15.47
C GLU A 202 7.64 -1.21 13.99
N ILE A 203 8.63 -0.77 13.20
CA ILE A 203 8.56 -0.80 11.74
C ILE A 203 9.42 -1.94 11.25
N ARG A 204 8.79 -2.94 10.64
CA ARG A 204 9.43 -4.20 10.27
C ARG A 204 10.44 -4.07 9.13
N THR A 205 11.34 -5.05 9.04
CA THR A 205 12.36 -5.15 7.99
C THR A 205 11.76 -4.93 6.61
N TYR A 206 12.39 -4.04 5.82
CA TYR A 206 11.97 -3.68 4.46
C TYR A 206 10.52 -3.16 4.30
N ALA A 207 9.78 -2.84 5.38
CA ALA A 207 8.34 -2.54 5.30
C ALA A 207 7.97 -1.48 4.25
N PHE A 208 8.81 -0.46 4.06
CA PHE A 208 8.66 0.62 3.08
C PHE A 208 9.89 0.76 2.17
N TYR A 209 10.62 -0.33 1.95
CA TYR A 209 11.79 -0.36 1.07
C TYR A 209 11.45 0.21 -0.32
N ASN A 210 12.30 1.06 -0.90
CA ASN A 210 12.11 1.66 -2.22
C ASN A 210 10.77 2.41 -2.43
N CYS A 211 10.16 2.97 -1.38
CA CYS A 211 9.08 3.96 -1.53
C CYS A 211 9.64 5.31 -2.01
N ARG A 212 10.13 5.34 -3.26
CA ARG A 212 10.95 6.44 -3.81
C ARG A 212 10.29 7.81 -3.80
N SER A 213 8.96 7.87 -3.92
CA SER A 213 8.21 9.13 -3.90
C SER A 213 7.78 9.59 -2.51
N LEU A 214 8.09 8.84 -1.45
CA LEU A 214 7.67 9.16 -0.09
C LEU A 214 8.37 10.43 0.39
N ARG A 215 7.60 11.50 0.56
CA ARG A 215 8.09 12.84 0.95
C ARG A 215 7.77 13.15 2.40
N ASN A 216 6.55 12.80 2.82
CA ASN A 216 6.01 13.12 4.14
C ASN A 216 5.84 11.83 4.93
N LEU A 217 6.63 11.66 5.98
CA LEU A 217 6.53 10.52 6.89
C LEU A 217 6.26 11.03 8.30
N THR A 218 5.18 10.52 8.91
CA THR A 218 4.90 10.73 10.33
C THR A 218 5.11 9.40 11.06
N LEU A 219 6.04 9.41 12.01
CA LEU A 219 6.33 8.28 12.89
C LEU A 219 5.62 8.51 14.24
N PRO A 220 4.97 7.50 14.85
CA PRO A 220 4.25 7.65 16.10
C PRO A 220 5.21 7.75 17.28
N GLU A 221 4.78 8.40 18.36
CA GLU A 221 5.57 8.53 19.60
C GLU A 221 5.57 7.23 20.43
N SER A 222 4.83 6.20 20.00
CA SER A 222 4.89 4.83 20.53
C SER A 222 5.99 3.96 19.90
N LEU A 223 6.64 4.43 18.83
CA LEU A 223 7.62 3.67 18.06
C LEU A 223 8.92 3.45 18.85
N THR A 224 9.34 2.20 19.05
CA THR A 224 10.55 1.85 19.80
C THR A 224 11.70 1.36 18.92
N GLU A 225 11.41 0.71 17.78
CA GLU A 225 12.43 0.18 16.86
C GLU A 225 12.08 0.41 15.39
N ILE A 226 13.08 0.82 14.61
CA ILE A 226 13.03 0.87 13.15
C ILE A 226 13.96 -0.23 12.63
N GLN A 227 13.41 -1.32 12.09
CA GLN A 227 14.21 -2.48 11.71
C GLN A 227 14.99 -2.27 10.40
N ALA A 228 15.78 -3.29 10.03
CA ALA A 228 16.72 -3.18 8.92
C ALA A 228 16.04 -2.84 7.59
N ALA A 229 16.64 -1.90 6.85
CA ALA A 229 16.20 -1.41 5.55
C ALA A 229 14.72 -0.96 5.45
N ALA A 230 14.07 -0.65 6.59
CA ALA A 230 12.66 -0.28 6.66
C ALA A 230 12.26 0.83 5.66
N PHE A 231 13.11 1.85 5.49
CA PHE A 231 12.95 2.97 4.56
C PHE A 231 14.14 3.11 3.60
N SER A 232 14.90 2.04 3.38
CA SER A 232 16.02 2.08 2.42
C SER A 232 15.50 2.39 1.02
N GLY A 233 16.14 3.31 0.31
CA GLY A 233 15.73 3.75 -1.02
C GLY A 233 14.57 4.75 -1.08
N CYS A 234 14.12 5.31 0.05
CA CYS A 234 13.14 6.40 0.09
C CYS A 234 13.77 7.73 -0.33
N THR A 235 14.13 7.86 -1.60
CA THR A 235 14.98 8.96 -2.13
C THR A 235 14.35 10.34 -2.02
N SER A 236 13.02 10.46 -1.93
CA SER A 236 12.29 11.74 -1.82
C SER A 236 12.00 12.19 -0.39
N LEU A 237 12.42 11.43 0.63
CA LEU A 237 12.08 11.72 2.02
C LEU A 237 12.79 13.00 2.48
N ARG A 238 12.03 14.08 2.74
CA ARG A 238 12.58 15.42 3.01
C ARG A 238 12.75 15.73 4.50
N SER A 239 11.75 15.36 5.29
CA SER A 239 11.73 15.60 6.73
C SER A 239 11.75 14.26 7.45
N LEU A 240 12.89 13.93 8.05
CA LEU A 240 13.04 12.74 8.88
C LEU A 240 13.19 13.16 10.34
N ARG A 241 12.11 13.00 11.10
CA ARG A 241 12.09 13.19 12.56
C ARG A 241 11.95 11.83 13.21
N ILE A 242 12.96 11.44 13.98
CA ILE A 242 12.92 10.21 14.78
C ILE A 242 12.28 10.54 16.14
N PRO A 243 11.21 9.84 16.56
CA PRO A 243 10.57 10.04 17.86
C PRO A 243 11.49 9.74 19.05
N ASN A 244 11.25 10.40 20.18
CA ASN A 244 12.06 10.23 21.40
C ASN A 244 11.88 8.84 22.07
N SER A 245 10.90 8.06 21.63
CA SER A 245 10.66 6.68 22.07
C SER A 245 11.57 5.67 21.38
N VAL A 246 12.18 6.04 20.24
CA VAL A 246 13.00 5.10 19.46
C VAL A 246 14.31 4.83 20.20
N THR A 247 14.62 3.55 20.37
CA THR A 247 15.83 3.08 21.04
C THR A 247 16.83 2.43 20.09
N LYS A 248 16.38 1.97 18.92
CA LYS A 248 17.20 1.26 17.94
C LYS A 248 16.82 1.59 16.50
N ILE A 249 17.84 1.86 15.69
CA ILE A 249 17.75 2.07 14.24
C ILE A 249 18.57 0.96 13.57
N GLY A 250 17.90 0.09 12.81
CA GLY A 250 18.50 -1.09 12.20
C GLY A 250 19.44 -0.78 11.04
N SER A 251 20.16 -1.81 10.60
CA SER A 251 21.08 -1.72 9.46
C SER A 251 20.35 -1.26 8.20
N GLU A 252 20.95 -0.33 7.47
CA GLU A 252 20.41 0.26 6.24
C GLU A 252 19.03 0.92 6.37
N ALA A 253 18.50 1.15 7.58
CA ALA A 253 17.12 1.59 7.82
C ALA A 253 16.67 2.78 6.95
N PHE A 254 17.56 3.75 6.71
CA PHE A 254 17.35 4.94 5.90
C PHE A 254 18.39 5.09 4.78
N ARG A 255 19.05 3.99 4.38
CA ARG A 255 20.06 4.01 3.32
C ARG A 255 19.49 4.62 2.05
N GLY A 256 20.21 5.57 1.45
CA GLY A 256 19.81 6.24 0.22
C GLY A 256 18.64 7.23 0.35
N CYS A 257 18.31 7.69 1.57
CA CYS A 257 17.36 8.80 1.77
C CYS A 257 17.98 10.15 1.35
N ARG A 258 18.13 10.35 0.04
CA ARG A 258 18.93 11.43 -0.58
C ARG A 258 18.36 12.83 -0.43
N SER A 259 17.11 13.00 0.01
CA SER A 259 16.45 14.32 0.09
C SER A 259 16.36 14.91 1.50
N SER A 260 16.75 14.16 2.53
CA SER A 260 16.66 14.63 3.92
C SER A 260 17.78 15.63 4.22
N THR A 261 17.42 16.85 4.60
CA THR A 261 18.38 17.95 4.81
C THR A 261 18.85 18.10 6.26
N SER A 262 18.05 17.65 7.22
CA SER A 262 18.40 17.64 8.63
C SER A 262 17.91 16.37 9.31
N LEU A 263 18.74 15.84 10.20
CA LEU A 263 18.45 14.65 11.00
C LEU A 263 18.83 14.92 12.45
N ALA A 264 17.86 14.81 13.35
CA ALA A 264 18.10 14.82 14.78
C ALA A 264 17.86 13.41 15.31
N ILE A 265 18.92 12.77 15.79
CA ILE A 265 18.84 11.49 16.49
C ILE A 265 18.60 11.79 17.97
N PRO A 266 17.51 11.31 18.58
CA PRO A 266 17.24 11.59 19.99
C PRO A 266 18.16 10.82 20.93
N GLY A 267 18.32 11.36 22.15
CA GLY A 267 19.10 10.77 23.24
C GLY A 267 18.73 9.33 23.60
N SER A 268 17.50 8.92 23.30
CA SER A 268 16.97 7.57 23.54
C SER A 268 17.60 6.50 22.65
N VAL A 269 18.15 6.87 21.48
CA VAL A 269 18.69 5.90 20.52
C VAL A 269 20.03 5.37 21.03
N THR A 270 20.05 4.09 21.39
CA THR A 270 21.24 3.40 21.91
C THR A 270 22.07 2.72 20.82
N GLU A 271 21.46 2.42 19.67
CA GLU A 271 22.08 1.69 18.55
C GLU A 271 21.63 2.23 17.19
N ILE A 272 22.61 2.50 16.32
CA ILE A 272 22.46 2.80 14.90
C ILE A 272 23.21 1.73 14.11
N GLY A 273 22.50 0.99 13.26
CA GLY A 273 23.02 -0.16 12.55
C GLY A 273 24.02 0.15 11.43
N TYR A 274 24.56 -0.92 10.84
CA TYR A 274 25.46 -0.86 9.68
C TYR A 274 24.81 -0.08 8.52
N CYS A 275 25.51 0.90 7.95
CA CYS A 275 25.02 1.69 6.81
C CYS A 275 23.62 2.34 6.99
N ALA A 276 23.16 2.55 8.23
CA ALA A 276 21.79 2.99 8.52
C ALA A 276 21.34 4.25 7.76
N PHE A 277 22.24 5.20 7.53
CA PHE A 277 22.01 6.44 6.77
C PHE A 277 23.00 6.59 5.61
N GLU A 278 23.62 5.51 5.14
CA GLU A 278 24.56 5.55 4.01
C GLU A 278 23.87 6.21 2.79
N GLY A 279 24.54 7.16 2.15
CA GLY A 279 24.05 7.84 0.95
C GLY A 279 22.94 8.87 1.20
N CYS A 280 22.75 9.35 2.43
CA CYS A 280 21.90 10.52 2.73
C CYS A 280 22.61 11.82 2.29
N SER A 281 22.79 11.99 0.98
CA SER A 281 23.70 12.97 0.39
C SER A 281 23.25 14.43 0.53
N ALA A 282 21.97 14.71 0.83
CA ALA A 282 21.49 16.07 1.09
C ALA A 282 21.59 16.49 2.56
N LEU A 283 22.07 15.61 3.46
CA LEU A 283 22.12 15.91 4.89
C LEU A 283 23.12 17.05 5.15
N GLU A 284 22.64 18.16 5.72
CA GLU A 284 23.46 19.35 6.05
C GLU A 284 23.67 19.51 7.56
N ARG A 285 22.71 19.04 8.37
CA ARG A 285 22.73 19.13 9.82
C ARG A 285 22.45 17.77 10.43
N LEU A 286 23.34 17.32 11.30
CA LEU A 286 23.21 16.08 12.04
C LEU A 286 23.42 16.34 13.52
N THR A 287 22.40 16.00 14.32
CA THR A 287 22.51 15.99 15.77
C THR A 287 22.59 14.55 16.24
N LEU A 288 23.68 14.20 16.93
CA LEU A 288 23.89 12.88 17.49
C LEU A 288 23.82 12.90 19.03
N PRO A 289 23.25 11.86 19.64
CA PRO A 289 23.38 11.59 21.06
C PRO A 289 24.82 11.16 21.44
N ASN A 290 25.20 11.40 22.70
CA ASN A 290 26.56 11.15 23.19
C ASN A 290 26.89 9.65 23.39
N SER A 291 25.87 8.81 23.58
CA SER A 291 26.02 7.43 24.07
C SER A 291 25.37 6.39 23.15
N THR A 292 25.75 6.41 21.87
CA THR A 292 25.13 5.57 20.84
C THR A 292 26.16 4.74 20.12
N LYS A 293 25.88 3.43 20.00
CA LYS A 293 26.68 2.53 19.18
C LYS A 293 26.37 2.84 17.72
N ILE A 294 27.39 3.27 16.98
CA ILE A 294 27.27 3.61 15.55
C ILE A 294 27.92 2.49 14.75
N GLY A 295 27.12 1.82 13.92
CA GLY A 295 27.56 0.79 13.00
C GLY A 295 28.51 1.32 11.94
N ARG A 296 29.34 0.42 11.39
CA ARG A 296 30.25 0.75 10.29
C ARG A 296 29.46 1.34 9.11
N GLY A 297 29.98 2.42 8.54
CA GLY A 297 29.42 3.09 7.38
C GLY A 297 28.07 3.75 7.60
N ALA A 298 27.59 3.89 8.84
CA ALA A 298 26.26 4.40 9.15
C ALA A 298 25.94 5.75 8.49
N PHE A 299 26.95 6.59 8.22
CA PHE A 299 26.78 7.89 7.58
C PHE A 299 27.68 8.05 6.33
N ASP A 300 28.17 6.96 5.73
CA ASP A 300 29.02 7.03 4.54
C ASP A 300 28.26 7.68 3.37
N GLY A 301 28.93 8.53 2.59
CA GLY A 301 28.29 9.26 1.49
C GLY A 301 27.24 10.30 1.91
N CYS A 302 27.15 10.62 3.21
CA CYS A 302 26.48 11.85 3.66
C CYS A 302 27.38 13.07 3.33
N ARG A 303 26.78 14.25 3.11
CA ARG A 303 27.51 15.43 2.59
C ARG A 303 28.71 15.78 3.49
N SER A 304 29.86 16.08 2.89
CA SER A 304 31.11 16.38 3.63
C SER A 304 31.05 17.66 4.50
N ALA A 305 30.01 18.49 4.36
CA ALA A 305 29.84 19.74 5.11
C ALA A 305 28.82 19.64 6.26
N ILE A 306 28.55 18.43 6.76
CA ILE A 306 27.63 18.23 7.88
C ILE A 306 28.14 18.97 9.12
N LYS A 307 27.32 19.89 9.62
CA LYS A 307 27.54 20.47 10.95
C LYS A 307 27.08 19.46 11.98
N LEU A 308 28.03 18.85 12.69
CA LEU A 308 27.77 17.99 13.83
C LEU A 308 27.42 18.85 15.04
N GLN A 309 26.24 18.59 15.62
CA GLN A 309 25.84 19.16 16.90
C GLN A 309 25.71 18.02 17.91
N LEU A 310 26.52 18.06 18.96
CA LEU A 310 26.38 17.15 20.09
C LEU A 310 25.33 17.70 21.05
N GLN A 311 24.43 16.86 21.55
CA GLN A 311 23.50 17.25 22.60
C GLN A 311 24.25 17.31 23.93
N PHE A 312 24.78 18.48 24.30
CA PHE A 312 25.40 18.67 25.61
C PHE A 312 24.31 18.85 26.68
N SER A 313 24.33 17.97 27.67
CA SER A 313 23.98 18.33 29.05
C SER A 313 25.25 18.88 29.73
N PRO A 314 25.20 19.89 30.62
CA PRO A 314 26.40 20.57 31.16
C PRO A 314 27.38 19.73 32.00
N ALA A 315 27.33 18.39 31.96
CA ALA A 315 28.17 17.51 32.76
C ALA A 315 28.92 16.50 31.88
N GLY A 316 30.17 16.81 31.51
CA GLY A 316 31.10 15.84 30.92
C GLY A 316 31.89 16.38 29.72
N CYS A 317 32.97 17.10 30.00
CA CYS A 317 33.74 17.88 29.02
C CYS A 317 34.95 17.15 28.41
N ASP A 318 34.92 15.82 28.28
CA ASP A 318 36.11 15.05 27.80
C ASP A 318 35.93 14.29 26.47
N PHE A 319 34.71 14.18 25.93
CA PHE A 319 34.47 13.38 24.71
C PHE A 319 34.60 14.15 23.38
N CYS A 320 34.79 15.48 23.43
CA CYS A 320 34.69 16.34 22.25
C CYS A 320 35.85 16.14 21.23
N CYS A 321 37.03 15.66 21.66
CA CYS A 321 38.21 15.59 20.80
C CYS A 321 38.37 14.28 19.99
N MET A 322 37.86 13.13 20.46
CA MET A 322 38.05 11.85 19.75
C MET A 322 37.10 11.63 18.57
N PHE A 323 35.95 12.31 18.53
CA PHE A 323 34.97 12.13 17.47
C PHE A 323 35.27 12.95 16.20
N LEU A 324 35.87 14.13 16.35
CA LEU A 324 36.32 14.95 15.21
C LEU A 324 37.43 14.27 14.41
N LEU A 325 38.37 13.60 15.08
CA LEU A 325 39.52 12.94 14.45
C LEU A 325 39.16 11.67 13.65
N LYS A 326 38.00 11.04 13.91
CA LYS A 326 37.55 9.86 13.15
C LYS A 326 36.83 10.21 11.85
N TRP A 327 36.37 11.45 11.68
CA TRP A 327 35.67 11.90 10.49
C TRP A 327 36.59 12.51 9.42
N GLU A 328 37.81 12.95 9.78
CA GLU A 328 38.82 13.42 8.83
C GLU A 328 39.55 12.29 8.06
N ARG A 329 39.20 11.01 8.30
CA ARG A 329 39.77 9.85 7.60
C ARG A 329 38.72 8.93 6.94
N LEU A 330 37.49 9.43 6.74
CA LEU A 330 36.45 8.77 5.93
C LEU A 330 36.20 9.58 4.66
#